data_AF-A0A2V2Q0R4-F1
#
_entry.id   AF-A0A2V2Q0R4-F1
#
_cell.length_a   1.000
_cell.length_b   1.000
_cell.length_c   1.000
_cell.angle_alpha   90.00
_cell.angle_beta   90.00
_cell.angle_gamma   90.00
#
_symmetry.space_group_name_H-M   'P 1'
#
loop_
_entity.id
_entity.type
_entity.pdbx_description
1 polymer ?
#
loop_
_entity_poly.entity_id
_entity_poly.type
_entity_poly.pdbx_seq_one_letter_code
_entity_poly.pdbx_strand_id
1 'polypeptide(L)'
;VQSAVRNPLAEPGVLGITSGAGLGAVVVVTSGLPGGQPVLVATAVATGLATFALIALLAWRGGFLPDRFVLIGIGCGYGLSAVSTFLLLRADPWNTPQIFTWLSGTTYGRAFSDVVPVAVGLLLALPLLLAMHRQLDLLAVDEDTPRILGVSPARTRFAALTVAAVLAALGVIAIGVVGFVGLVAPHLARALVGARHGRAIPVSMLLGGLLVCVADTLGRTVVAPSQVPAGLMVALVGAPYFVWLLRRSRA
;
A
#
# COMPACT_ATOMS: atom_id res chain seq x y z
N VAL A 1 -2.28 9.12 -0.78
CA VAL A 1 -3.34 8.59 -1.68
C VAL A 1 -4.68 9.27 -1.43
N GLN A 2 -5.26 9.15 -0.22
CA GLN A 2 -6.60 9.68 0.12
C GLN A 2 -6.84 11.11 -0.34
N SER A 3 -5.91 12.03 -0.07
CA SER A 3 -6.04 13.45 -0.45
C SER A 3 -5.86 13.70 -1.94
N ALA A 4 -4.91 13.00 -2.58
CA ALA A 4 -4.67 13.12 -4.02
C ALA A 4 -5.88 12.65 -4.85
N VAL A 5 -6.57 11.62 -4.35
CA VAL A 5 -7.76 11.04 -4.97
C VAL A 5 -9.06 11.68 -4.43
N ARG A 6 -8.97 12.53 -3.41
CA ARG A 6 -10.11 13.11 -2.67
C ARG A 6 -11.13 12.06 -2.20
N ASN A 7 -10.62 10.91 -1.76
CA ASN A 7 -11.43 9.82 -1.25
C ASN A 7 -10.84 9.29 0.07
N PRO A 8 -11.54 9.46 1.21
CA PRO A 8 -11.05 9.02 2.52
C PRO A 8 -10.95 7.49 2.64
N LEU A 9 -11.59 6.74 1.73
CA LEU A 9 -11.56 5.28 1.65
C LEU A 9 -10.54 4.78 0.62
N ALA A 10 -9.77 5.66 -0.01
CA ALA A 10 -8.72 5.22 -0.94
C ALA A 10 -7.51 4.66 -0.16
N GLU A 11 -7.13 3.43 -0.49
CA GLU A 11 -5.93 2.79 0.02
C GLU A 11 -4.82 2.71 -1.04
N PRO A 12 -3.55 2.49 -0.64
CA PRO A 12 -2.45 2.31 -1.58
C PRO A 12 -2.66 1.18 -2.59
N GLY A 13 -3.48 0.18 -2.28
CA GLY A 13 -3.84 -0.91 -3.21
C GLY A 13 -4.45 -0.41 -4.53
N VAL A 14 -5.13 0.75 -4.52
CA VAL A 14 -5.67 1.37 -5.73
C VAL A 14 -4.58 1.83 -6.71
N LEU A 15 -3.34 1.97 -6.25
CA LEU A 15 -2.18 2.24 -7.12
C LEU A 15 -1.76 1.01 -7.94
N GLY A 16 -2.33 -0.17 -7.66
CA GLY A 16 -2.00 -1.44 -8.33
C GLY A 16 -0.67 -2.06 -7.91
N ILE A 17 0.09 -1.41 -7.03
CA ILE A 17 1.41 -1.88 -6.60
C ILE A 17 1.31 -3.18 -5.85
N THR A 18 0.33 -3.29 -4.96
CA THR A 18 0.06 -4.50 -4.18
C THR A 18 -0.29 -5.68 -5.08
N SER A 19 -1.19 -5.49 -6.04
CA SER A 19 -1.59 -6.53 -7.00
C SER A 19 -0.46 -6.91 -7.96
N GLY A 20 0.28 -5.91 -8.46
CA GLY A 20 1.44 -6.14 -9.32
C GLY A 20 2.55 -6.89 -8.60
N ALA A 21 2.86 -6.50 -7.37
CA ALA A 21 3.83 -7.19 -6.53
C ALA A 21 3.40 -8.63 -6.20
N GLY A 22 2.11 -8.84 -5.94
CA GLY A 22 1.50 -10.16 -5.82
C GLY A 22 1.79 -11.03 -7.04
N LEU A 23 1.49 -10.52 -8.23
CA LEU A 23 1.76 -11.22 -9.48
C LEU A 23 3.25 -11.50 -9.66
N GLY A 24 4.13 -10.54 -9.40
CA GLY A 24 5.58 -10.73 -9.51
C GLY A 24 6.10 -11.86 -8.61
N ALA A 25 5.63 -11.93 -7.37
CA ALA A 25 5.98 -13.02 -6.46
C ALA A 25 5.46 -14.37 -6.95
N VAL A 26 4.20 -14.43 -7.43
CA VAL A 26 3.62 -15.64 -8.03
C VAL A 26 4.47 -16.09 -9.22
N VAL A 27 4.84 -15.20 -10.12
CA VAL A 27 5.69 -15.52 -11.29
C VAL A 27 7.02 -16.12 -10.84
N VAL A 28 7.72 -15.53 -9.87
CA VAL A 28 9.01 -16.07 -9.40
C VAL A 28 8.88 -17.47 -8.83
N VAL A 29 7.88 -17.70 -7.98
CA VAL A 29 7.72 -19.02 -7.34
C VAL A 29 7.26 -20.08 -8.34
N THR A 30 6.36 -19.74 -9.26
CA THR A 30 5.83 -20.69 -10.27
C THR A 30 6.82 -21.00 -11.40
N SER A 31 7.76 -20.11 -11.70
CA SER A 31 8.76 -20.30 -12.76
C SER A 31 10.02 -21.03 -12.31
N GLY A 32 10.19 -21.26 -10.99
CA GLY A 32 11.38 -21.91 -10.46
C GLY A 32 12.66 -21.09 -10.66
N LEU A 33 12.55 -19.77 -10.79
CA LEU A 33 13.70 -18.87 -10.97
C LEU A 33 14.68 -19.02 -9.79
N PRO A 34 15.98 -19.28 -10.06
CA PRO A 34 16.98 -19.35 -9.01
C PRO A 34 17.21 -17.96 -8.39
N GLY A 35 17.58 -17.92 -7.10
CA GLY A 35 17.95 -16.68 -6.40
C GLY A 35 17.08 -16.32 -5.19
N GLY A 36 16.09 -17.16 -4.85
CA GLY A 36 15.40 -17.11 -3.55
C GLY A 36 14.69 -15.78 -3.25
N GLN A 37 14.74 -15.36 -1.98
CA GLN A 37 14.02 -14.19 -1.48
C GLN A 37 14.44 -12.86 -2.14
N PRO A 38 15.73 -12.57 -2.41
CA PRO A 38 16.12 -11.33 -3.10
C PRO A 38 15.50 -11.18 -4.50
N VAL A 39 15.50 -12.24 -5.31
CA VAL A 39 14.89 -12.23 -6.65
C VAL A 39 13.38 -12.04 -6.55
N LEU A 40 12.73 -12.74 -5.61
CA LEU A 40 11.30 -12.58 -5.36
C LEU A 40 10.95 -11.13 -5.03
N VAL A 41 11.65 -10.51 -4.08
CA VAL A 41 11.42 -9.12 -3.68
C VAL A 41 11.69 -8.15 -4.84
N ALA A 42 12.78 -8.33 -5.58
CA ALA A 42 13.12 -7.47 -6.71
C ALA A 42 12.04 -7.53 -7.81
N THR A 43 11.60 -8.74 -8.19
CA THR A 43 10.56 -8.93 -9.20
C THR A 43 9.21 -8.40 -8.72
N ALA A 44 8.85 -8.61 -7.45
CA ALA A 44 7.62 -8.07 -6.86
C ALA A 44 7.61 -6.53 -6.89
N VAL A 45 8.70 -5.89 -6.51
CA VAL A 45 8.81 -4.42 -6.57
C VAL A 45 8.75 -3.91 -8.01
N ALA A 46 9.49 -4.55 -8.92
CA ALA A 46 9.54 -4.15 -10.32
C ALA A 46 8.15 -4.24 -10.99
N THR A 47 7.45 -5.36 -10.79
CA THR A 47 6.10 -5.58 -11.32
C THR A 47 5.06 -4.67 -10.66
N GLY A 48 5.18 -4.41 -9.35
CA GLY A 48 4.35 -3.44 -8.64
C GLY A 48 4.50 -2.02 -9.18
N LEU A 49 5.74 -1.54 -9.36
CA LEU A 49 6.03 -0.22 -9.94
C LEU A 49 5.64 -0.14 -11.42
N ALA A 50 5.85 -1.20 -12.20
CA ALA A 50 5.41 -1.27 -13.58
C ALA A 50 3.88 -1.19 -13.69
N THR A 51 3.16 -1.84 -12.77
CA THR A 51 1.70 -1.75 -12.68
C THR A 51 1.23 -0.33 -12.37
N PHE A 52 1.87 0.34 -11.40
CA PHE A 52 1.59 1.74 -11.12
C PHE A 52 1.83 2.63 -12.34
N ALA A 53 2.95 2.45 -13.04
CA ALA A 53 3.27 3.20 -14.25
C ALA A 53 2.23 2.97 -15.35
N LEU A 54 1.79 1.73 -15.54
CA LEU A 54 0.72 1.40 -16.49
C LEU A 54 -0.60 2.10 -16.13
N ILE A 55 -1.03 2.02 -14.87
CA ILE A 55 -2.26 2.68 -14.40
C ILE A 55 -2.15 4.19 -14.59
N ALA A 56 -1.02 4.79 -14.21
CA ALA A 56 -0.78 6.22 -14.38
C ALA A 56 -0.83 6.64 -15.85
N LEU A 57 -0.22 5.87 -16.76
CA LEU A 57 -0.24 6.12 -18.20
C LEU A 57 -1.66 6.05 -18.77
N LEU A 58 -2.42 5.02 -18.42
CA LEU A 58 -3.80 4.84 -18.86
C LEU A 58 -4.73 5.94 -18.31
N ALA A 59 -4.49 6.37 -17.07
CA ALA A 59 -5.25 7.45 -16.44
C ALA A 59 -4.96 8.83 -17.03
N TRP A 60 -3.78 9.05 -17.63
CA TRP A 60 -3.29 10.37 -18.07
C TRP A 60 -3.99 10.95 -19.32
N ARG A 61 -4.91 10.22 -19.98
CA ARG A 61 -5.54 10.66 -21.24
C ARG A 61 -6.42 11.91 -21.07
N GLY A 62 -5.87 13.10 -21.35
CA GLY A 62 -6.61 14.37 -21.30
C GLY A 62 -6.62 15.05 -19.92
N GLY A 63 -5.71 14.66 -19.01
CA GLY A 63 -5.57 15.24 -17.67
C GLY A 63 -5.73 14.20 -16.56
N PHE A 64 -5.32 14.58 -15.34
CA PHE A 64 -5.40 13.70 -14.17
C PHE A 64 -6.78 13.78 -13.51
N LEU A 65 -7.60 12.76 -13.72
CA LEU A 65 -8.91 12.60 -13.08
C LEU A 65 -8.84 11.52 -11.98
N PRO A 66 -9.05 11.88 -10.70
CA PRO A 66 -9.03 10.94 -9.57
C PRO A 66 -9.90 9.70 -9.76
N ASP A 67 -11.16 9.88 -10.15
CA ASP A 67 -12.12 8.77 -10.27
C ASP A 67 -11.71 7.77 -11.35
N ARG A 68 -11.18 8.28 -12.47
CA ARG A 68 -10.65 7.45 -13.55
C ARG A 68 -9.43 6.66 -13.08
N PHE A 69 -8.52 7.29 -12.34
CA PHE A 69 -7.34 6.62 -11.79
C PHE A 69 -7.76 5.46 -10.87
N VAL A 70 -8.76 5.68 -10.02
CA VAL A 70 -9.31 4.64 -9.13
C VAL A 70 -9.92 3.50 -9.93
N LEU A 71 -10.77 3.80 -10.90
CA LEU A 71 -11.46 2.78 -11.70
C LEU A 71 -10.49 1.91 -12.50
N ILE A 72 -9.48 2.53 -13.13
CA ILE A 72 -8.41 1.81 -13.83
C ILE A 72 -7.62 0.96 -12.85
N GLY A 73 -7.24 1.52 -11.69
CA GLY A 73 -6.51 0.79 -10.65
C GLY A 73 -7.25 -0.46 -10.16
N ILE A 74 -8.54 -0.35 -9.87
CA ILE A 74 -9.39 -1.48 -9.47
C ILE A 74 -9.47 -2.52 -10.60
N GLY A 75 -9.72 -2.09 -11.84
CA GLY A 75 -9.81 -2.99 -12.99
C GLY A 75 -8.50 -3.75 -13.25
N CYS A 76 -7.36 -3.05 -13.25
CA CYS A 76 -6.03 -3.66 -13.34
C CYS A 76 -5.77 -4.62 -12.18
N GLY A 77 -6.15 -4.24 -10.95
CA GLY A 77 -6.00 -5.08 -9.77
C GLY A 77 -6.73 -6.42 -9.89
N TYR A 78 -7.99 -6.40 -10.33
CA TYR A 78 -8.75 -7.64 -10.60
C TYR A 78 -8.14 -8.47 -11.73
N GLY A 79 -7.71 -7.82 -12.81
CA GLY A 79 -7.03 -8.50 -13.92
C GLY A 79 -5.75 -9.23 -13.47
N LEU A 80 -4.89 -8.54 -12.72
CA LEU A 80 -3.65 -9.12 -12.18
C LEU A 80 -3.94 -10.23 -11.17
N SER A 81 -5.00 -10.09 -10.38
CA SER A 81 -5.45 -11.14 -9.44
C SER A 81 -5.92 -12.38 -10.19
N ALA A 82 -6.67 -12.23 -11.28
CA ALA A 82 -7.11 -13.35 -12.12
C ALA A 82 -5.93 -14.09 -12.75
N VAL A 83 -4.92 -13.35 -13.26
CA VAL A 83 -3.68 -13.95 -13.77
C VAL A 83 -2.91 -14.68 -12.66
N SER A 84 -2.81 -14.07 -11.48
CA SER A 84 -2.15 -14.68 -10.32
C SER A 84 -2.81 -16.01 -9.94
N THR A 85 -4.14 -16.04 -9.88
CA THR A 85 -4.93 -17.25 -9.61
C THR A 85 -4.72 -18.31 -10.69
N PHE A 86 -4.72 -17.93 -11.97
CA PHE A 86 -4.45 -18.86 -13.06
C PHE A 86 -3.06 -19.50 -12.96
N LEU A 87 -2.02 -18.71 -12.67
CA LEU A 87 -0.66 -19.22 -12.49
C LEU A 87 -0.56 -20.14 -11.26
N LEU A 88 -1.25 -19.80 -10.17
CA LEU A 88 -1.33 -20.63 -8.97
C LEU A 88 -1.98 -22.00 -9.25
N LEU A 89 -3.07 -22.04 -10.01
CA LEU A 89 -3.74 -23.29 -10.40
C LEU A 89 -2.86 -24.18 -11.27
N ARG A 90 -1.91 -23.59 -11.98
CA ARG A 90 -0.94 -24.28 -12.84
C ARG A 90 0.36 -24.67 -12.13
N ALA A 91 0.57 -24.16 -10.92
CA ALA A 91 1.79 -24.39 -10.16
C ALA A 91 1.78 -25.75 -9.46
N ASP A 92 2.96 -26.20 -9.04
CA ASP A 92 3.08 -27.37 -8.16
C ASP A 92 2.35 -27.09 -6.83
N PRO A 93 1.44 -27.98 -6.37
CA PRO A 93 0.77 -27.87 -5.07
C PRO A 93 1.72 -27.67 -3.88
N TRP A 94 2.98 -28.12 -3.99
CA TRP A 94 3.99 -27.92 -2.94
C TRP A 94 4.41 -26.46 -2.75
N ASN A 95 4.30 -25.63 -3.79
CA ASN A 95 4.69 -24.22 -3.73
C ASN A 95 3.56 -23.31 -3.21
N THR A 96 2.33 -23.81 -3.16
CA THR A 96 1.14 -23.05 -2.78
C THR A 96 1.22 -22.42 -1.38
N PRO A 97 1.67 -23.11 -0.32
CA PRO A 97 1.78 -22.52 1.02
C PRO A 97 2.77 -21.36 1.08
N GLN A 98 3.90 -21.46 0.37
CA GLN A 98 4.91 -20.41 0.31
C GLN A 98 4.35 -19.13 -0.33
N ILE A 99 3.62 -19.28 -1.44
CA ILE A 99 3.01 -18.15 -2.15
C ILE A 99 1.94 -17.48 -1.27
N PHE A 100 1.04 -18.25 -0.68
CA PHE A 100 0.00 -17.69 0.20
C PHE A 100 0.58 -16.99 1.42
N THR A 101 1.67 -17.50 1.98
CA THR A 101 2.36 -16.84 3.09
C THR A 101 2.89 -15.46 2.67
N TRP A 102 3.46 -15.35 1.46
CA TRP A 102 3.96 -14.08 0.96
C TRP A 102 2.84 -13.10 0.58
N LEU A 103 1.78 -13.59 -0.08
CA LEU A 103 0.60 -12.80 -0.45
C LEU A 103 -0.18 -12.30 0.77
N SER A 104 -0.05 -12.96 1.92
CA SER A 104 -0.69 -12.56 3.17
C SER A 104 0.10 -11.52 3.97
N GLY A 105 1.30 -11.19 3.53
CA GLY A 105 2.19 -10.24 4.20
C GLY A 105 2.79 -10.80 5.48
N THR A 106 4.11 -10.97 5.49
CA THR A 106 4.83 -11.66 6.58
C THR A 106 6.17 -11.01 6.93
N THR A 107 6.47 -11.03 8.24
CA THR A 107 7.73 -10.62 8.86
C THR A 107 8.70 -11.79 9.04
N TYR A 108 8.37 -12.98 8.52
CA TYR A 108 9.16 -14.18 8.73
C TYR A 108 10.53 -14.08 8.05
N GLY A 109 11.55 -14.64 8.71
CA GLY A 109 12.90 -14.71 8.15
C GLY A 109 13.60 -13.36 7.97
N ARG A 110 13.11 -12.28 8.60
CA ARG A 110 13.70 -10.96 8.49
C ARG A 110 14.92 -10.79 9.39
N ALA A 111 15.96 -10.18 8.84
CA ALA A 111 17.19 -9.82 9.55
C ALA A 111 17.36 -8.29 9.59
N PHE A 112 18.25 -7.82 10.46
CA PHE A 112 18.57 -6.39 10.56
C PHE A 112 19.12 -5.81 9.23
N SER A 113 19.76 -6.63 8.39
CA SER A 113 20.21 -6.22 7.05
C SER A 113 19.06 -5.77 6.15
N ASP A 114 17.86 -6.33 6.33
CA ASP A 114 16.68 -5.99 5.50
C ASP A 114 16.10 -4.62 5.86
N VAL A 115 16.46 -4.08 7.03
CA VAL A 115 15.98 -2.78 7.52
C VAL A 115 16.66 -1.62 6.78
N VAL A 116 17.94 -1.78 6.44
CA VAL A 116 18.77 -0.74 5.79
C VAL A 116 18.13 -0.18 4.52
N PRO A 117 17.75 -0.98 3.50
CA PRO A 117 17.16 -0.43 2.27
C PRO A 117 15.84 0.29 2.52
N VAL A 118 15.02 -0.19 3.46
CA VAL A 118 13.75 0.44 3.83
C VAL A 118 14.00 1.76 4.54
N ALA A 119 14.96 1.81 5.48
CA ALA A 119 15.33 3.02 6.20
C ALA A 119 15.88 4.11 5.28
N VAL A 120 16.75 3.74 4.31
CA VAL A 120 17.26 4.68 3.29
C VAL A 120 16.11 5.20 2.43
N GLY A 121 15.22 4.33 1.97
CA GLY A 121 14.05 4.73 1.19
C GLY A 121 13.12 5.69 1.96
N LEU A 122 12.87 5.40 3.24
CA LEU A 122 12.08 6.28 4.11
C LEU A 122 12.77 7.62 4.35
N LEU A 123 14.09 7.63 4.57
CA LEU A 123 14.87 8.85 4.77
C LEU A 123 14.78 9.80 3.57
N LEU A 124 14.65 9.26 2.35
CA LEU A 124 14.51 10.05 1.12
C LEU A 124 13.05 10.45 0.84
N ALA A 125 12.10 9.54 1.03
CA ALA A 125 10.70 9.77 0.69
C ALA A 125 9.95 10.62 1.73
N LEU A 126 10.29 10.49 3.01
CA LEU A 126 9.59 11.17 4.10
C LEU A 126 9.76 12.70 4.07
N PRO A 127 10.96 13.28 3.89
CA PRO A 127 11.11 14.73 3.80
C PRO A 127 10.32 15.30 2.63
N LEU A 128 10.30 14.60 1.49
CA LEU A 128 9.53 15.00 0.33
C LEU A 128 8.02 15.00 0.64
N LEU A 129 7.52 13.95 1.28
CA LEU A 129 6.11 13.86 1.69
C LEU A 129 5.73 14.97 2.68
N LEU A 130 6.58 15.24 3.67
CA LEU A 130 6.35 16.28 4.67
C LEU A 130 6.43 17.68 4.05
N ALA A 131 7.31 17.91 3.09
CA ALA A 131 7.38 19.19 2.36
C ALA A 131 6.08 19.47 1.56
N MET A 132 5.40 18.41 1.09
CA MET A 132 4.14 18.52 0.34
C MET A 132 2.90 18.79 1.20
N HIS A 133 3.00 18.83 2.54
CA HIS A 133 1.82 18.88 3.42
C HIS A 133 0.86 20.05 3.10
N ARG A 134 1.36 21.26 2.83
CA ARG A 134 0.51 22.42 2.50
C ARG A 134 -0.24 22.23 1.19
N GLN A 135 0.42 21.66 0.20
CA GLN A 135 -0.19 21.40 -1.11
C GLN A 135 -1.26 20.31 -1.00
N LEU A 136 -1.04 19.31 -0.14
CA LEU A 136 -2.03 18.28 0.18
C LEU A 136 -3.22 18.83 0.97
N ASP A 137 -2.99 19.77 1.89
CA ASP A 137 -4.06 20.49 2.60
C ASP A 137 -4.92 21.28 1.61
N LEU A 138 -4.31 22.00 0.66
CA LEU A 138 -5.05 22.74 -0.37
C LEU A 138 -5.86 21.82 -1.30
N LEU A 139 -5.27 20.70 -1.74
CA LEU A 139 -5.96 19.69 -2.56
C LEU A 139 -7.17 19.06 -1.86
N ALA A 140 -7.20 19.07 -0.53
CA ALA A 140 -8.29 18.51 0.26
C ALA A 140 -9.52 19.44 0.33
N VAL A 141 -9.34 20.75 0.11
CA VAL A 141 -10.44 21.73 0.17
C VAL A 141 -11.34 21.58 -1.06
N ASP A 142 -10.84 21.93 -2.24
CA ASP A 142 -11.57 21.89 -3.51
C ASP A 142 -10.61 21.84 -4.72
N GLU A 143 -11.14 21.96 -5.94
CA GLU A 143 -10.38 21.87 -7.19
C GLU A 143 -9.78 23.22 -7.65
N ASP A 144 -10.34 24.34 -7.20
CA ASP A 144 -10.08 25.69 -7.72
C ASP A 144 -9.13 26.49 -6.82
N THR A 145 -9.28 26.39 -5.50
CA THR A 145 -8.44 27.01 -4.48
C THR A 145 -6.95 26.75 -4.70
N PRO A 146 -6.48 25.51 -4.99
CA PRO A 146 -5.06 25.30 -5.28
C PRO A 146 -4.59 26.06 -6.52
N ARG A 147 -5.44 26.17 -7.56
CA ARG A 147 -5.11 26.86 -8.82
C ARG A 147 -4.96 28.36 -8.61
N ILE A 148 -5.84 28.97 -7.81
CA ILE A 148 -5.80 30.39 -7.45
C ILE A 148 -4.51 30.73 -6.70
N LEU A 149 -4.03 29.81 -5.86
CA LEU A 149 -2.79 29.96 -5.09
C LEU A 149 -1.53 29.54 -5.86
N GLY A 150 -1.62 29.32 -7.18
CA GLY A 150 -0.48 28.98 -8.05
C GLY A 150 0.00 27.52 -7.94
N VAL A 151 -0.74 26.65 -7.26
CA VAL A 151 -0.44 25.21 -7.18
C VAL A 151 -1.12 24.51 -8.36
N SER A 152 -0.38 23.63 -9.04
CA SER A 152 -0.94 22.83 -10.15
C SER A 152 -1.49 21.50 -9.63
N PRO A 153 -2.83 21.30 -9.56
CA PRO A 153 -3.41 20.13 -8.91
C PRO A 153 -2.94 18.81 -9.52
N ALA A 154 -2.87 18.74 -10.85
CA ALA A 154 -2.44 17.55 -11.57
C ALA A 154 -1.00 17.15 -11.23
N ARG A 155 -0.06 18.10 -11.17
CA ARG A 155 1.35 17.81 -10.85
C ARG A 155 1.50 17.40 -9.38
N THR A 156 0.83 18.11 -8.47
CA THR A 156 0.86 17.76 -7.04
C THR A 156 0.26 16.39 -6.78
N ARG A 157 -0.87 16.05 -7.43
CA ARG A 157 -1.47 14.70 -7.35
C ARG A 157 -0.52 13.65 -7.85
N PHE A 158 0.03 13.82 -9.05
CA PHE A 158 0.96 12.86 -9.62
C PHE A 158 2.20 12.66 -8.74
N ALA A 159 2.83 13.75 -8.28
CA ALA A 159 3.96 13.69 -7.36
C ALA A 159 3.61 12.95 -6.06
N ALA A 160 2.45 13.26 -5.45
CA ALA A 160 2.00 12.61 -4.23
C ALA A 160 1.72 11.12 -4.41
N LEU A 161 1.17 10.73 -5.57
CA LEU A 161 0.92 9.33 -5.91
C LEU A 161 2.21 8.58 -6.22
N THR A 162 3.20 9.22 -6.85
CA THR A 162 4.53 8.64 -7.07
C THR A 162 5.27 8.41 -5.75
N VAL A 163 5.24 9.38 -4.83
CA VAL A 163 5.79 9.20 -3.48
C VAL A 163 5.06 8.08 -2.74
N ALA A 164 3.73 8.06 -2.80
CA ALA A 164 2.95 6.98 -2.21
C ALA A 164 3.28 5.61 -2.84
N ALA A 165 3.59 5.58 -4.13
CA ALA A 165 3.96 4.37 -4.84
C ALA A 165 5.31 3.82 -4.37
N VAL A 166 6.31 4.70 -4.24
CA VAL A 166 7.62 4.34 -3.68
C VAL A 166 7.48 3.83 -2.25
N LEU A 167 6.71 4.53 -1.40
CA LEU A 167 6.46 4.10 -0.02
C LEU A 167 5.74 2.75 0.06
N ALA A 168 4.77 2.49 -0.83
CA ALA A 168 4.10 1.21 -0.91
C ALA A 168 5.06 0.09 -1.36
N ALA A 169 5.93 0.36 -2.33
CA ALA A 169 6.96 -0.57 -2.76
C ALA A 169 7.97 -0.90 -1.64
N LEU A 170 8.36 0.08 -0.83
CA LEU A 170 9.18 -0.16 0.37
C LEU A 170 8.45 -1.06 1.38
N GLY A 171 7.14 -0.91 1.53
CA GLY A 171 6.31 -1.82 2.33
C GLY A 171 6.34 -3.25 1.79
N VAL A 172 6.23 -3.41 0.46
CA VAL A 172 6.36 -4.72 -0.21
C VAL A 172 7.74 -5.34 0.04
N ILE A 173 8.82 -4.56 -0.05
CA ILE A 173 10.18 -5.03 0.29
C ILE A 173 10.23 -5.54 1.72
N ALA A 174 9.64 -4.81 2.66
CA ALA A 174 9.74 -5.07 4.10
C ALA A 174 8.87 -6.24 4.58
N ILE A 175 7.67 -6.41 4.04
CA ILE A 175 6.67 -7.34 4.61
C ILE A 175 5.82 -8.05 3.55
N GLY A 176 6.03 -7.78 2.26
CA GLY A 176 5.17 -8.29 1.20
C GLY A 176 3.86 -7.51 1.10
N VAL A 177 2.80 -8.20 0.66
CA VAL A 177 1.50 -7.59 0.41
C VAL A 177 0.73 -7.41 1.72
N VAL A 178 0.49 -6.16 2.12
CA VAL A 178 -0.29 -5.82 3.31
C VAL A 178 -1.38 -4.80 2.97
N GLY A 179 -2.63 -5.14 3.28
CA GLY A 179 -3.79 -4.25 3.13
C GLY A 179 -4.21 -3.59 4.45
N PHE A 180 -5.24 -2.75 4.41
CA PHE A 180 -5.91 -2.10 5.56
C PHE A 180 -5.08 -1.10 6.39
N VAL A 181 -3.76 -1.24 6.53
CA VAL A 181 -2.92 -0.29 7.29
C VAL A 181 -3.11 1.13 6.74
N GLY A 182 -3.08 1.27 5.42
CA GLY A 182 -3.27 2.54 4.70
C GLY A 182 -4.68 3.12 4.78
N LEU A 183 -5.66 2.39 5.32
CA LEU A 183 -7.01 2.86 5.59
C LEU A 183 -7.18 3.24 7.06
N VAL A 184 -6.83 2.32 7.96
CA VAL A 184 -7.08 2.43 9.40
C VAL A 184 -6.21 3.51 10.04
N ALA A 185 -4.89 3.46 9.81
CA ALA A 185 -3.94 4.36 10.46
C ALA A 185 -4.17 5.86 10.16
N PRO A 186 -4.31 6.30 8.90
CA PRO A 186 -4.58 7.72 8.62
C PRO A 186 -5.96 8.17 9.09
N HIS A 187 -6.94 7.28 9.15
CA HIS A 187 -8.26 7.62 9.71
C HIS A 187 -8.17 7.87 11.21
N LEU A 188 -7.54 6.97 11.97
CA LEU A 188 -7.28 7.15 13.40
C LEU A 188 -6.46 8.42 13.66
N ALA A 189 -5.42 8.67 12.87
CA ALA A 189 -4.62 9.88 13.00
C ALA A 189 -5.47 11.15 12.87
N ARG A 190 -6.36 11.21 11.88
CA ARG A 190 -7.26 12.36 11.71
C ARG A 190 -8.24 12.54 12.86
N ALA A 191 -8.72 11.44 13.45
CA ALA A 191 -9.57 11.49 14.63
C ALA A 191 -8.83 12.04 15.87
N LEU A 192 -7.52 11.80 15.98
CA LEU A 192 -6.70 12.24 17.11
C LEU A 192 -6.14 13.66 16.97
N VAL A 193 -5.65 14.04 15.79
CA VAL A 193 -4.92 15.31 15.60
C VAL A 193 -5.53 16.24 14.55
N GLY A 194 -6.68 15.87 14.00
CA GLY A 194 -7.39 16.63 12.96
C GLY A 194 -6.90 16.36 11.54
N ALA A 195 -7.50 17.07 10.57
CA ALA A 195 -7.30 16.81 9.14
C ALA A 195 -6.02 17.41 8.53
N ARG A 196 -5.30 18.29 9.24
CA ARG A 196 -4.11 18.97 8.71
C ARG A 196 -2.97 17.97 8.48
N HIS A 197 -2.48 17.89 7.24
CA HIS A 197 -1.50 16.89 6.81
C HIS A 197 -0.18 16.98 7.58
N GLY A 198 0.23 18.19 7.99
CA GLY A 198 1.44 18.39 8.78
C GLY A 198 1.45 17.64 10.12
N ARG A 199 0.26 17.35 10.70
CA ARG A 199 0.11 16.56 11.93
C ARG A 199 -0.35 15.14 11.63
N ALA A 200 -1.31 14.99 10.72
CA ALA A 200 -1.91 13.70 10.39
C ALA A 200 -0.90 12.71 9.80
N ILE A 201 0.06 13.17 8.98
CA ILE A 201 1.06 12.29 8.35
C ILE A 201 1.97 11.64 9.42
N PRO A 202 2.69 12.39 10.28
CA PRO A 202 3.53 11.77 11.32
C PRO A 202 2.75 10.83 12.24
N VAL A 203 1.56 11.24 12.68
CA VAL A 203 0.74 10.42 13.57
C VAL A 203 0.26 9.15 12.86
N SER A 204 -0.11 9.21 11.58
CA SER A 204 -0.48 8.04 10.81
C SER A 204 0.66 7.04 10.65
N MET A 205 1.91 7.52 10.55
CA MET A 205 3.08 6.65 10.47
C MET A 205 3.29 5.90 11.79
N LEU A 206 3.21 6.59 12.92
CA LEU A 206 3.35 5.98 14.25
C LEU A 206 2.24 4.97 14.52
N LEU A 207 0.98 5.33 14.22
CA LEU A 207 -0.15 4.42 14.39
C LEU A 207 -0.10 3.23 13.43
N GLY A 208 0.35 3.43 12.20
CA GLY A 208 0.55 2.35 11.24
C GLY A 208 1.62 1.37 11.69
N GLY A 209 2.76 1.88 12.17
CA GLY A 209 3.82 1.05 12.75
C GLY A 209 3.33 0.28 13.97
N LEU A 210 2.66 0.96 14.91
CA LEU A 210 2.07 0.32 16.09
C LEU A 210 1.06 -0.78 15.72
N LEU A 211 0.16 -0.50 14.77
CA LEU A 211 -0.83 -1.47 14.30
C LEU A 211 -0.17 -2.73 13.75
N VAL A 212 0.86 -2.57 12.92
CA VAL A 212 1.59 -3.72 12.35
C VAL A 212 2.35 -4.47 13.44
N CYS A 213 3.03 -3.80 14.37
CA CYS A 213 3.72 -4.45 15.49
C CYS A 213 2.78 -5.26 16.38
N VAL A 214 1.61 -4.70 16.71
CA VAL A 214 0.58 -5.40 17.50
C VAL A 214 0.02 -6.60 16.73
N ALA A 215 -0.32 -6.43 15.45
CA ALA A 215 -0.82 -7.51 14.61
C ALA A 215 0.20 -8.63 14.45
N ASP A 216 1.49 -8.29 14.28
CA ASP A 216 2.58 -9.27 14.21
C ASP A 216 2.76 -10.04 15.52
N THR A 217 2.73 -9.32 16.66
CA THR A 217 2.86 -9.93 17.99
C THR A 217 1.70 -10.89 18.27
N LEU A 218 0.47 -10.50 17.94
CA LEU A 218 -0.71 -11.36 18.06
C LEU A 218 -0.62 -12.57 17.13
N GLY A 219 -0.21 -12.36 15.87
CA GLY A 219 -0.06 -13.43 14.88
C GLY A 219 0.94 -14.51 15.31
N ARG A 220 1.99 -14.15 16.04
CA ARG A 220 2.99 -15.09 16.57
C ARG A 220 2.56 -15.79 17.87
N THR A 221 1.62 -15.23 18.63
CA THR A 221 1.27 -15.71 19.98
C THR A 221 -0.02 -16.51 20.03
N VAL A 222 -1.04 -16.17 19.23
CA VAL A 222 -2.39 -16.75 19.34
C VAL A 222 -2.44 -18.24 18.96
N VAL A 223 -1.60 -18.69 18.02
CA VAL A 223 -1.64 -20.07 17.49
C VAL A 223 -0.28 -20.78 17.62
N ALA A 224 0.53 -20.40 18.60
CA ALA A 224 1.85 -20.99 18.82
C ALA A 224 1.77 -22.53 18.98
N PRO A 225 2.66 -23.32 18.35
CA PRO A 225 3.90 -22.94 17.67
C PRO A 225 3.73 -22.47 16.20
N SER A 226 2.52 -22.58 15.64
CA SER A 226 2.24 -22.04 14.31
C SER A 226 2.09 -20.50 14.35
N GLN A 227 2.33 -19.84 13.23
CA GLN A 227 2.32 -18.38 13.15
C GLN A 227 1.34 -17.92 12.08
N VAL A 228 0.55 -16.90 12.41
CA VAL A 228 -0.35 -16.24 11.46
C VAL A 228 0.35 -15.02 10.85
N PRO A 229 0.37 -14.87 9.50
CA PRO A 229 1.01 -13.73 8.86
C PRO A 229 0.45 -12.39 9.36
N ALA A 230 1.34 -11.43 9.59
CA ALA A 230 1.00 -10.13 10.14
C ALA A 230 -0.06 -9.39 9.29
N GLY A 231 0.03 -9.45 7.96
CA GLY A 231 -0.94 -8.79 7.09
C GLY A 231 -2.35 -9.38 7.20
N LEU A 232 -2.45 -10.69 7.40
CA LEU A 232 -3.73 -11.35 7.68
C LEU A 232 -4.31 -10.91 9.03
N MET A 233 -3.47 -10.82 10.07
CA MET A 233 -3.91 -10.28 11.37
C MET A 233 -4.38 -8.83 11.29
N VAL A 234 -3.66 -7.98 10.54
CA VAL A 234 -4.10 -6.60 10.29
C VAL A 234 -5.47 -6.58 9.63
N ALA A 235 -5.72 -7.43 8.64
CA ALA A 235 -7.02 -7.50 7.97
C ALA A 235 -8.14 -7.95 8.93
N LEU A 236 -7.88 -8.96 9.76
CA LEU A 236 -8.84 -9.48 10.73
C LEU A 236 -9.21 -8.47 11.81
N VAL A 237 -8.28 -7.62 12.23
CA VAL A 237 -8.55 -6.53 13.21
C VAL A 237 -9.13 -5.30 12.50
N GLY A 238 -8.58 -4.95 11.34
CA GLY A 238 -8.90 -3.73 10.61
C GLY A 238 -10.30 -3.74 10.00
N ALA A 239 -10.77 -4.87 9.48
CA ALA A 239 -12.08 -4.97 8.84
C ALA A 239 -13.25 -4.74 9.82
N PRO A 240 -13.35 -5.41 10.99
CA PRO A 240 -14.38 -5.13 11.99
C PRO A 240 -14.34 -3.70 12.51
N TYR A 241 -13.13 -3.18 12.76
CA TYR A 241 -12.95 -1.79 13.20
C TYR A 241 -13.50 -0.80 12.17
N PHE A 242 -13.20 -1.02 10.88
CA PHE A 242 -13.69 -0.17 9.81
C PHE A 242 -15.21 -0.22 9.65
N VAL A 243 -15.82 -1.40 9.78
CA VAL A 243 -17.28 -1.56 9.75
C VAL A 243 -17.93 -0.83 10.93
N TRP A 244 -17.40 -0.98 12.14
CA TRP A 244 -17.90 -0.27 13.33
C TRP A 244 -17.81 1.24 13.16
N LEU A 245 -16.69 1.73 12.64
CA LEU A 245 -16.46 3.14 12.37
C LEU A 245 -17.45 3.71 11.35
N LEU A 246 -17.69 2.99 10.24
CA LEU A 246 -18.67 3.40 9.23
C LEU A 246 -20.09 3.48 9.79
N ARG A 247 -20.46 2.57 10.70
CA ARG A 247 -21.74 2.65 11.41
C ARG A 247 -21.83 3.90 12.26
N ARG A 248 -20.75 4.26 12.96
CA ARG A 248 -20.71 5.44 13.83
C ARG A 248 -20.72 6.76 13.06
N SER A 249 -20.15 6.82 11.85
CA SER A 249 -20.15 8.04 11.02
C SER A 249 -21.48 8.32 10.31
N ARG A 250 -22.40 7.34 10.27
CA ARG A 250 -23.76 7.51 9.72
C ARG A 250 -24.79 7.92 10.79
N ALA A 251 -24.42 7.85 12.07
CA ALA A 251 -25.23 8.30 13.20
C ALA A 251 -24.80 9.71 13.62
#